data_AF-A0A7J9H2E6-F1
#
_entry.id   AF-A0A7J9H2E6-F1
#
_cell.length_a   1.000
_cell.length_b   1.000
_cell.length_c   1.000
_cell.angle_alpha   90.00
_cell.angle_beta   90.00
_cell.angle_gamma   90.00
#
_symmetry.space_group_name_H-M   'P 1'
#
loop_
_entity.id
_entity.type
_entity.pdbx_description
1 polymer ?
#
loop_
_entity_poly.entity_id
_entity_poly.type
_entity_poly.pdbx_seq_one_letter_code
_entity_poly.pdbx_strand_id
1 'polypeptide(L)'
;MIEILKTLSSFDENPKTRLAVKCSTEDDMSYCCSRRIIQHIEPKPFDHRDQYQQFRICSDNVGSFYAKPIVPHSFPPTFLRSKFTLFVEKKRVHHLQDNARGLDDSIRSWLPELDSGTNMIIGKWYTPFVFVKENSMMRVQMEKSLFYIVTLEKLWEKICSWENDGSSKGDVMTLNVEIKREIDFLFGVEVLRGSEMDNEGFVWFRHG
;
A
#
# COMPACT_ATOMS: atom_id res chain seq x y z
N MET A 1 -11.26 -12.46 -5.36
CA MET A 1 -12.09 -11.24 -5.53
C MET A 1 -11.11 -10.08 -5.67
N ILE A 2 -10.89 -9.58 -6.88
CA ILE A 2 -9.97 -8.46 -7.09
C ILE A 2 -10.76 -7.20 -6.78
N GLU A 3 -10.57 -6.68 -5.58
CA GLU A 3 -11.10 -5.39 -5.18
C GLU A 3 -10.27 -4.32 -5.90
N ILE A 4 -10.69 -3.97 -7.13
CA ILE A 4 -10.09 -2.85 -7.84
C ILE A 4 -10.59 -1.58 -7.13
N LEU A 5 -9.86 -1.17 -6.10
CA LEU A 5 -9.96 0.17 -5.52
C LEU A 5 -9.46 1.17 -6.58
N LYS A 6 -10.34 1.52 -7.52
CA LYS A 6 -10.17 2.73 -8.31
C LYS A 6 -10.52 3.90 -7.39
N THR A 7 -9.54 4.41 -6.66
CA THR A 7 -9.63 5.75 -6.06
C THR A 7 -9.63 6.73 -7.23
N LEU A 8 -10.83 7.14 -7.66
CA LEU A 8 -10.99 8.21 -8.64
C LEU A 8 -10.79 9.52 -7.87
N SER A 9 -9.53 9.94 -7.75
CA SER A 9 -9.19 11.28 -7.29
C SER A 9 -9.80 12.29 -8.26
N SER A 10 -10.74 13.12 -7.82
CA SER A 10 -11.15 14.27 -8.61
C SER A 10 -9.93 15.20 -8.72
N PHE A 11 -9.53 15.51 -9.95
CA PHE A 11 -8.41 16.38 -10.23
C PHE A 11 -8.79 17.82 -9.87
N ASP A 12 -8.46 18.24 -8.66
CA ASP A 12 -8.34 19.65 -8.32
C ASP A 12 -6.91 20.10 -8.58
N GLU A 13 -6.72 21.29 -9.16
CA GLU A 13 -5.43 21.83 -9.62
C GLU A 13 -4.50 22.26 -8.47
N ASN A 14 -4.68 21.70 -7.27
CA ASN A 14 -3.88 22.00 -6.10
C ASN A 14 -2.75 20.96 -5.93
N PRO A 15 -1.47 21.32 -6.10
CA PRO A 15 -0.37 20.37 -6.30
C PRO A 15 0.05 19.55 -5.08
N LYS A 16 -0.69 19.57 -3.97
CA LYS A 16 -0.24 19.00 -2.68
C LYS A 16 -1.16 17.97 -2.02
N THR A 17 -2.41 17.81 -2.43
CA THR A 17 -3.36 16.99 -1.66
C THR A 17 -3.79 15.74 -2.41
N ARG A 18 -3.51 14.57 -1.81
CA ARG A 18 -4.02 13.29 -2.30
C ARG A 18 -5.47 13.11 -1.90
N LEU A 19 -6.36 13.79 -2.61
CA LEU A 19 -7.77 13.78 -2.29
C LEU A 19 -8.50 12.61 -2.95
N ALA A 20 -9.40 12.02 -2.17
CA ALA A 20 -10.36 11.00 -2.57
C ALA A 20 -11.77 11.54 -2.36
N VAL A 21 -12.66 11.12 -3.26
CA VAL A 21 -14.09 11.38 -3.15
C VAL A 21 -14.70 10.43 -2.13
N LYS A 22 -15.73 10.89 -1.41
CA LYS A 22 -16.51 10.04 -0.49
C LYS A 22 -17.97 9.97 -0.88
N CYS A 23 -18.66 8.94 -0.39
CA CYS A 23 -20.10 8.85 -0.47
C CYS A 23 -20.75 9.93 0.39
N SER A 24 -21.86 10.46 -0.11
CA SER A 24 -22.78 11.28 0.66
C SER A 24 -23.66 10.41 1.54
N THR A 25 -24.04 10.95 2.69
CA THR A 25 -25.01 10.36 3.61
C THR A 25 -26.39 10.99 3.40
N GLU A 26 -27.40 10.52 4.13
CA GLU A 26 -28.73 11.15 4.08
C GLU A 26 -28.72 12.59 4.59
N ASP A 27 -27.87 12.89 5.58
CA ASP A 27 -27.71 14.23 6.14
C ASP A 27 -27.12 15.23 5.14
N ASP A 28 -26.35 14.73 4.16
CA ASP A 28 -25.79 15.54 3.06
C ASP A 28 -26.81 15.79 1.92
N MET A 29 -28.04 15.26 2.05
CA MET A 29 -29.09 15.45 1.06
C MET A 29 -29.91 16.71 1.31
N SER A 30 -30.23 17.39 0.22
CA SER A 30 -31.19 18.49 0.21
C SER A 30 -32.36 18.16 -0.72
N TYR A 31 -33.48 18.85 -0.52
CA TYR A 31 -34.67 18.69 -1.35
C TYR A 31 -34.97 20.02 -2.05
N CYS A 32 -35.12 19.99 -3.38
CA CYS A 32 -35.61 21.12 -4.15
C CYS A 32 -36.51 20.63 -5.28
N CYS A 33 -37.65 21.30 -5.49
CA CYS A 33 -38.61 20.99 -6.56
C CYS A 33 -39.00 19.50 -6.65
N SER A 34 -39.30 18.87 -5.51
CA SER A 34 -39.66 17.44 -5.39
C SER A 34 -38.59 16.45 -5.87
N ARG A 35 -37.33 16.90 -6.03
CA ARG A 35 -36.18 16.05 -6.37
C ARG A 35 -35.20 15.99 -5.21
N ARG A 36 -34.63 14.80 -4.98
CA ARG A 36 -33.49 14.61 -4.07
C ARG A 36 -32.24 15.19 -4.73
N ILE A 37 -31.63 16.19 -4.09
CA ILE A 37 -30.36 16.77 -4.48
C ILE A 37 -29.31 16.31 -3.48
N ILE A 38 -28.48 15.37 -3.92
CA ILE A 38 -27.31 14.94 -3.16
C ILE A 38 -26.21 15.94 -3.47
N GLN A 39 -25.77 16.66 -2.44
CA GLN A 39 -24.77 17.72 -2.58
C GLN A 39 -23.42 17.14 -3.01
N HIS A 40 -22.65 17.95 -3.74
CA HIS A 40 -21.27 17.62 -4.05
C HIS A 40 -20.46 17.76 -2.75
N ILE A 41 -19.87 16.66 -2.30
CA ILE A 41 -19.00 16.66 -1.13
C ILE A 41 -17.58 16.97 -1.58
N GLU A 42 -16.95 17.91 -0.89
CA GLU A 42 -15.55 18.22 -1.11
C GLU A 42 -14.67 16.99 -0.88
N PRO A 43 -13.76 16.68 -1.82
CA PRO A 43 -12.81 15.59 -1.68
C PRO A 43 -11.97 15.74 -0.39
N LYS A 44 -11.71 14.62 0.28
CA LYS A 44 -10.91 14.57 1.53
C LYS A 44 -9.61 13.81 1.29
N PRO A 45 -8.57 13.97 2.13
CA PRO A 45 -7.40 13.11 2.06
C PRO A 45 -7.78 11.63 2.01
N PHE A 46 -7.12 10.87 1.14
CA PHE A 46 -7.36 9.44 1.01
C PHE A 46 -7.10 8.74 2.34
N ASP A 47 -8.09 8.00 2.82
CA ASP A 47 -8.00 7.13 3.98
C ASP A 47 -8.60 5.77 3.63
N HIS A 48 -7.73 4.75 3.58
CA HIS A 48 -8.16 3.38 3.28
C HIS A 48 -9.09 2.79 4.35
N ARG A 49 -9.16 3.38 5.55
CA ARG A 49 -10.05 2.96 6.64
C ARG A 49 -11.42 3.64 6.56
N ASP A 50 -11.52 4.74 5.81
CA ASP A 50 -12.79 5.43 5.59
C ASP A 50 -13.64 4.65 4.58
N GLN A 51 -14.59 3.88 5.09
CA GLN A 51 -15.52 3.09 4.29
C GLN A 51 -16.36 3.94 3.33
N TYR A 52 -16.54 5.23 3.59
CA TYR A 52 -17.26 6.13 2.68
C TYR A 52 -16.44 6.46 1.42
N GLN A 53 -15.12 6.28 1.43
CA GLN A 53 -14.26 6.43 0.26
C GLN A 53 -14.15 5.13 -0.57
N GLN A 54 -14.77 4.04 -0.12
CA GLN A 54 -14.71 2.74 -0.77
C GLN A 54 -15.96 2.47 -1.60
N PHE A 55 -15.74 1.92 -2.81
CA PHE A 55 -16.79 1.63 -3.76
C PHE A 55 -16.61 0.24 -4.35
N ARG A 56 -17.71 -0.48 -4.51
CA ARG A 56 -17.74 -1.71 -5.29
C ARG A 56 -18.07 -1.38 -6.73
N ILE A 57 -17.15 -1.67 -7.64
CA ILE A 57 -17.43 -1.61 -9.07
C ILE A 57 -18.18 -2.87 -9.49
N CYS A 58 -19.36 -2.68 -10.04
CA CYS A 58 -20.22 -3.74 -10.56
C CYS A 58 -20.29 -3.64 -12.08
N SER A 59 -20.33 -4.77 -12.77
CA SER A 59 -20.68 -4.85 -14.19
C SER A 59 -22.16 -5.21 -14.34
N ASP A 60 -22.77 -4.75 -15.43
CA ASP A 60 -24.06 -5.27 -15.88
C ASP A 60 -23.88 -6.26 -17.04
N ASN A 61 -24.98 -6.89 -17.46
CA ASN A 61 -24.99 -7.89 -18.52
C ASN A 61 -24.73 -7.30 -19.92
N VAL A 62 -24.65 -5.97 -20.04
CA VAL A 62 -24.51 -5.23 -21.31
C VAL A 62 -23.10 -4.64 -21.45
N GLY A 63 -22.17 -5.02 -20.55
CA GLY A 63 -20.78 -4.55 -20.58
C GLY A 63 -20.58 -3.13 -20.03
N SER A 64 -21.60 -2.55 -19.40
CA SER A 64 -21.47 -1.29 -18.66
C SER A 64 -21.09 -1.56 -17.20
N PHE A 65 -20.48 -0.57 -16.57
CA PHE A 65 -20.08 -0.61 -15.18
C PHE A 65 -20.81 0.47 -14.40
N TYR A 66 -20.95 0.24 -13.09
CA TYR A 66 -21.51 1.22 -12.16
C TYR A 66 -20.91 0.98 -10.78
N ALA A 67 -20.89 2.00 -9.93
CA ALA A 67 -20.38 1.86 -8.58
C ALA A 67 -21.53 1.73 -7.57
N LYS A 68 -21.35 0.85 -6.59
CA LYS A 68 -22.15 0.82 -5.37
C LYS A 68 -21.29 1.28 -4.19
N PRO A 69 -21.86 2.01 -3.23
CA PRO A 69 -21.16 2.28 -2.00
C PRO A 69 -20.96 0.99 -1.20
N ILE A 70 -19.91 0.95 -0.37
CA ILE A 70 -19.75 -0.12 0.63
C ILE A 70 -20.70 0.10 1.81
N VAL A 71 -20.81 1.34 2.27
CA VAL A 71 -21.68 1.70 3.40
C VAL A 71 -23.15 1.73 2.95
N PRO A 72 -24.07 0.99 3.61
CA PRO A 72 -25.50 1.06 3.33
C PRO A 72 -26.06 2.48 3.46
N HIS A 73 -27.10 2.81 2.70
CA HIS A 73 -27.78 4.11 2.71
C HIS A 73 -26.89 5.33 2.39
N SER A 74 -25.69 5.10 1.84
CA SER A 74 -24.85 6.17 1.31
C SER A 74 -24.99 6.28 -0.22
N PHE A 75 -24.53 7.39 -0.76
CA PHE A 75 -24.68 7.72 -2.18
C PHE A 75 -23.31 8.04 -2.78
N PRO A 76 -22.82 7.27 -3.77
CA PRO A 76 -21.57 7.58 -4.44
C PRO A 76 -21.56 8.98 -5.07
N PRO A 77 -20.39 9.54 -5.39
CA PRO A 77 -20.28 10.74 -6.20
C PRO A 77 -21.04 10.62 -7.52
N THR A 78 -21.57 11.73 -8.05
CA THR A 78 -22.47 11.73 -9.21
C THR A 78 -21.90 11.00 -10.42
N PHE A 79 -20.62 11.17 -10.72
CA PHE A 79 -19.95 10.50 -11.84
C PHE A 79 -19.82 8.97 -11.68
N LEU A 80 -19.93 8.47 -10.44
CA LEU A 80 -19.93 7.04 -10.11
C LEU A 80 -21.33 6.43 -9.99
N ARG A 81 -22.38 7.25 -9.84
CA ARG A 81 -23.79 6.79 -9.79
C ARG A 81 -24.29 6.37 -11.17
N SER A 82 -23.86 7.07 -12.21
CA SER A 82 -24.25 6.77 -13.59
C SER A 82 -23.49 5.55 -14.11
N LYS A 83 -24.12 4.81 -15.03
CA LYS A 83 -23.41 3.76 -15.76
C LYS A 83 -22.29 4.38 -16.60
N PHE A 84 -21.14 3.74 -16.60
CA PHE A 84 -19.97 4.14 -17.38
C PHE A 84 -19.35 2.94 -18.08
N THR A 85 -18.67 3.18 -19.20
CA THR A 85 -17.95 2.16 -19.95
C THR A 85 -16.47 2.25 -19.62
N LEU A 86 -15.80 1.10 -19.50
CA LEU A 86 -14.35 1.05 -19.33
C LEU A 86 -13.68 0.94 -20.70
N PHE A 87 -12.81 1.89 -21.01
CA PHE A 87 -11.89 1.76 -22.13
C PHE A 87 -10.64 1.04 -21.65
N VAL A 88 -10.36 -0.13 -22.21
CA VAL A 88 -9.13 -0.88 -21.92
C VAL A 88 -8.05 -0.42 -22.90
N GLU A 89 -7.14 0.43 -22.42
CA GLU A 89 -5.95 0.77 -23.19
C GLU A 89 -4.89 -0.33 -23.00
N LYS A 90 -4.69 -1.17 -24.03
CA LYS A 90 -3.72 -2.28 -23.99
C LYS A 90 -2.24 -1.84 -23.95
N LYS A 91 -1.95 -0.53 -23.99
CA LYS A 91 -0.56 -0.01 -23.93
C LYS A 91 0.07 -0.13 -22.55
N ARG A 92 -0.73 -0.22 -21.49
CA ARG A 92 -0.28 -0.25 -20.08
C ARG A 92 -0.67 -1.55 -19.40
N VAL A 93 -0.37 -2.69 -20.04
CA VAL A 93 -0.46 -3.97 -19.33
C VAL A 93 0.66 -3.98 -18.29
N HIS A 94 0.30 -3.75 -17.04
CA HIS A 94 1.22 -3.98 -15.93
C HIS A 94 1.46 -5.49 -15.88
N HIS A 95 2.62 -5.93 -16.37
CA HIS A 95 3.03 -7.33 -16.34
C HIS A 95 3.37 -7.73 -14.91
N LEU A 96 2.33 -7.91 -14.08
CA LEU A 96 2.40 -8.44 -12.73
C LEU A 96 2.61 -9.96 -12.78
N GLN A 97 3.69 -10.38 -13.46
CA GLN A 97 3.96 -11.78 -13.81
C GLN A 97 4.86 -12.48 -12.78
N ASP A 98 5.32 -11.77 -11.74
CA ASP A 98 6.14 -12.37 -10.70
C ASP A 98 5.31 -13.14 -9.65
N ASN A 99 6.00 -13.94 -8.83
CA ASN A 99 5.39 -14.67 -7.71
C ASN A 99 5.18 -13.78 -6.46
N ALA A 100 4.62 -12.58 -6.62
CA ALA A 100 4.20 -11.70 -5.52
C ALA A 100 2.94 -12.22 -4.79
N ARG A 101 3.02 -13.42 -4.23
CA ARG A 101 1.90 -14.11 -3.55
C ARG A 101 1.74 -13.69 -2.07
N GLY A 102 2.54 -12.74 -1.61
CA GLY A 102 2.58 -12.33 -0.20
C GLY A 102 3.71 -13.02 0.55
N LEU A 103 3.43 -13.44 1.78
CA LEU A 103 4.39 -14.12 2.64
C LEU A 103 4.56 -15.58 2.22
N ASP A 104 5.79 -16.06 2.18
CA ASP A 104 6.11 -17.47 1.97
C ASP A 104 6.45 -18.15 3.30
N ASP A 105 5.48 -18.84 3.90
CA ASP A 105 5.64 -19.52 5.18
C ASP A 105 6.69 -20.64 5.13
N SER A 106 6.87 -21.28 3.98
CA SER A 106 7.84 -22.37 3.82
C SER A 106 9.26 -21.83 3.94
N ILE A 107 9.57 -20.75 3.22
CA ILE A 107 10.87 -20.08 3.27
C ILE A 107 11.08 -19.40 4.63
N ARG A 108 10.03 -18.83 5.22
CA ARG A 108 10.10 -18.20 6.55
C ARG A 108 10.51 -19.19 7.65
N SER A 109 9.99 -20.41 7.58
CA SER A 109 10.30 -21.50 8.52
C SER A 109 11.70 -22.09 8.33
N TRP A 110 12.28 -21.92 7.15
CA TRP A 110 13.60 -22.43 6.83
C TRP A 110 14.70 -21.63 7.54
N LEU A 111 15.66 -22.37 8.09
CA LEU A 111 16.90 -21.86 8.68
C LEU A 111 18.00 -22.05 7.62
N PRO A 112 18.50 -20.97 6.99
CA PRO A 112 19.65 -21.06 6.12
C PRO A 112 20.89 -21.50 6.90
N GLU A 113 21.88 -22.00 6.15
CA GLU A 113 23.21 -22.20 6.71
C GLU A 113 23.72 -20.87 7.29
N LEU A 114 23.99 -20.90 8.60
CA LEU A 114 24.80 -19.88 9.27
C LEU A 114 26.07 -19.77 8.41
N ASP A 115 26.37 -18.57 7.93
CA ASP A 115 27.56 -18.22 7.12
C ASP A 115 27.30 -18.01 5.61
N SER A 116 26.08 -18.22 5.10
CA SER A 116 25.80 -17.98 3.67
C SER A 116 25.79 -16.51 3.25
N GLY A 117 25.69 -15.57 4.19
CA GLY A 117 25.68 -14.12 3.94
C GLY A 117 24.62 -13.63 2.94
N THR A 118 23.64 -14.47 2.62
CA THR A 118 22.72 -14.28 1.50
C THR A 118 21.37 -13.83 2.03
N ASN A 119 20.89 -12.68 1.56
CA ASN A 119 19.55 -12.21 1.86
C ASN A 119 18.51 -13.15 1.25
N MET A 120 17.58 -13.61 2.08
CA MET A 120 16.51 -14.49 1.62
C MET A 120 15.20 -13.70 1.58
N ILE A 121 14.60 -13.57 0.40
CA ILE A 121 13.27 -12.96 0.24
C ILE A 121 12.23 -13.94 0.80
N ILE A 122 11.64 -13.59 1.94
CA ILE A 122 10.61 -14.39 2.62
C ILE A 122 9.19 -13.91 2.33
N GLY A 123 9.05 -12.77 1.65
CA GLY A 123 7.76 -12.26 1.22
C GLY A 123 7.90 -11.26 0.07
N LYS A 124 6.92 -11.27 -0.82
CA LYS A 124 6.86 -10.35 -1.96
C LYS A 124 5.40 -10.04 -2.30
N TRP A 125 5.06 -8.76 -2.41
CA TRP A 125 3.72 -8.32 -2.81
C TRP A 125 3.78 -7.03 -3.64
N TYR A 126 2.72 -6.78 -4.40
CA TYR A 126 2.51 -5.50 -5.05
C TYR A 126 1.73 -4.55 -4.13
N THR A 127 2.14 -3.28 -4.08
CA THR A 127 1.38 -2.22 -3.42
C THR A 127 0.98 -1.14 -4.42
N PRO A 128 -0.31 -0.77 -4.50
CA PRO A 128 -0.75 0.36 -5.32
C PRO A 128 -0.11 1.69 -4.90
N PHE A 129 0.09 2.59 -5.86
CA PHE A 129 0.70 3.92 -5.64
C PHE A 129 0.01 4.76 -4.57
N VAL A 130 -1.29 4.56 -4.31
CA VAL A 130 -2.03 5.29 -3.27
C VAL A 130 -1.44 5.09 -1.87
N PHE A 131 -0.79 3.96 -1.62
CA PHE A 131 -0.13 3.63 -0.35
C PHE A 131 1.35 4.05 -0.30
N VAL A 132 1.90 4.61 -1.38
CA VAL A 132 3.31 5.03 -1.45
C VAL A 132 3.38 6.51 -1.79
N LYS A 133 3.99 7.31 -0.91
CA LYS A 133 4.26 8.73 -1.15
C LYS A 133 5.64 8.95 -1.74
N GLU A 134 5.68 9.65 -2.87
CA GLU A 134 6.91 10.13 -3.51
C GLU A 134 6.91 11.65 -3.55
N ASN A 135 8.10 12.24 -3.70
CA ASN A 135 8.24 13.66 -4.02
C ASN A 135 7.95 13.93 -5.50
N SER A 136 6.78 13.50 -5.97
CA SER A 136 6.31 13.64 -7.35
C SER A 136 4.82 13.99 -7.37
N MET A 137 4.36 14.62 -8.46
CA MET A 137 2.94 14.87 -8.64
C MET A 137 2.20 13.53 -8.76
N MET A 138 1.05 13.40 -8.06
CA MET A 138 0.27 12.15 -8.06
C MET A 138 -0.05 11.64 -9.47
N ARG A 139 -0.38 12.53 -10.41
CA ARG A 139 -0.63 12.16 -11.80
C ARG A 139 0.59 11.48 -12.44
N VAL A 140 1.77 12.05 -12.24
CA VAL A 140 3.03 11.51 -12.78
C VAL A 140 3.34 10.15 -12.16
N GLN A 141 3.14 10.02 -10.84
CA GLN A 141 3.33 8.75 -10.15
C GLN A 141 2.34 7.69 -10.65
N MET A 142 1.05 8.03 -10.78
CA MET A 142 0.04 7.10 -11.30
C MET A 142 0.34 6.63 -12.73
N GLU A 143 0.92 7.51 -13.55
CA GLU A 143 1.30 7.19 -14.92
C GLU A 143 2.54 6.29 -15.02
N LYS A 144 3.55 6.53 -14.18
CA LYS A 144 4.85 5.83 -14.24
C LYS A 144 4.93 4.60 -13.33
N SER A 145 4.32 4.69 -12.16
CA SER A 145 4.54 3.79 -11.02
C SER A 145 3.20 3.45 -10.36
N LEU A 146 2.28 2.87 -11.13
CA LEU A 146 0.96 2.51 -10.61
C LEU A 146 1.03 1.45 -9.48
N PHE A 147 2.00 0.55 -9.59
CA PHE A 147 2.28 -0.50 -8.60
C PHE A 147 3.77 -0.49 -8.24
N TYR A 148 4.05 -0.69 -6.96
CA TYR A 148 5.38 -0.91 -6.41
C TYR A 148 5.52 -2.36 -5.99
N ILE A 149 6.74 -2.88 -6.07
CA ILE A 149 7.09 -4.17 -5.46
C ILE A 149 7.61 -3.88 -4.06
N VAL A 150 7.06 -4.60 -3.08
CA VAL A 150 7.58 -4.63 -1.72
C VAL A 150 8.08 -6.04 -1.44
N THR A 151 9.31 -6.14 -0.95
CA THR A 151 9.93 -7.38 -0.51
C THR A 151 10.17 -7.34 0.99
N LEU A 152 10.00 -8.49 1.63
CA LEU A 152 10.46 -8.73 2.99
C LEU A 152 11.62 -9.69 2.92
N GLU A 153 12.78 -9.25 3.39
CA GLU A 153 14.02 -10.02 3.38
C GLU A 153 14.40 -10.45 4.80
N LYS A 154 14.94 -11.66 4.91
CA LYS A 154 15.49 -12.22 6.13
C LYS A 154 16.99 -12.39 5.93
N LEU A 155 17.76 -11.76 6.81
CA LEU A 155 19.21 -11.88 6.87
C LEU A 155 19.60 -12.62 8.16
N TRP A 156 20.60 -13.50 8.04
CA TRP A 156 21.23 -14.14 9.19
C TRP A 156 22.66 -13.66 9.29
N GLU A 157 22.95 -12.96 10.38
CA GLU A 157 24.27 -12.46 10.69
C GLU A 157 24.86 -13.26 11.86
N LYS A 158 26.07 -13.75 11.67
CA LYS A 158 26.81 -14.46 12.70
C LYS A 158 27.34 -13.46 13.72
N ILE A 159 26.81 -13.52 14.94
CA ILE A 159 27.17 -12.60 16.01
C ILE A 159 28.46 -13.04 16.74
N CYS A 160 28.64 -14.35 16.91
CA CYS A 160 29.83 -14.93 17.51
C CYS A 160 30.02 -16.39 17.08
N SER A 161 31.27 -16.84 17.02
CA SER A 161 31.60 -18.27 17.05
C SER A 161 32.69 -18.49 18.07
N TRP A 162 32.55 -19.58 18.83
CA TRP A 162 33.56 -20.04 19.77
C TRP A 162 33.82 -21.52 19.53
N GLU A 163 35.09 -21.90 19.48
CA GLU A 163 35.52 -23.30 19.44
C GLU A 163 35.95 -23.69 20.86
N ASN A 164 35.30 -24.71 21.44
CA ASN A 164 35.66 -25.19 22.76
C ASN A 164 36.82 -26.18 22.64
N ASP A 165 38.02 -25.78 23.05
CA ASP A 165 39.23 -26.61 23.00
C ASP A 165 39.31 -27.65 24.13
N GLY A 166 38.29 -27.72 24.99
CA GLY A 166 38.20 -28.67 26.10
C GLY A 166 39.21 -28.41 27.23
N SER A 167 40.04 -27.37 27.12
CA SER A 167 41.16 -27.10 28.04
C SER A 167 40.83 -26.01 29.07
N SER A 168 39.88 -25.13 28.76
CA SER A 168 39.54 -23.94 29.56
C SER A 168 38.35 -24.17 30.49
N LYS A 169 38.64 -24.64 31.70
CA LYS A 169 37.66 -24.79 32.78
C LYS A 169 37.36 -23.42 33.41
N GLY A 170 36.36 -22.71 32.90
CA GLY A 170 35.73 -21.59 33.62
C GLY A 170 35.93 -20.19 33.06
N ASP A 171 36.24 -20.03 31.77
CA ASP A 171 36.24 -18.69 31.17
C ASP A 171 34.80 -18.22 30.90
N VAL A 172 34.38 -17.17 31.62
CA VAL A 172 33.05 -16.57 31.48
C VAL A 172 33.17 -15.39 30.53
N MET A 173 32.91 -15.64 29.25
CA MET A 173 32.92 -14.59 28.23
C MET A 173 31.62 -13.78 28.30
N THR A 174 31.73 -12.49 28.59
CA THR A 174 30.59 -11.57 28.57
C THR A 174 30.48 -10.95 27.19
N LEU A 175 29.47 -11.35 26.42
CA LEU A 175 29.21 -10.81 25.08
C LEU A 175 28.19 -9.66 25.18
N ASN A 176 28.62 -8.44 24.86
CA ASN A 176 27.74 -7.29 24.72
C ASN A 176 27.72 -6.86 23.24
N VAL A 177 26.66 -7.25 22.52
CA VAL A 177 26.50 -6.92 21.10
C VAL A 177 25.15 -6.24 20.91
N GLU A 178 25.18 -5.09 20.26
CA GLU A 178 24.00 -4.39 19.79
C GLU A 178 23.65 -4.90 18.39
N ILE A 179 22.46 -5.48 18.24
CA ILE A 179 22.02 -6.12 16.99
C ILE A 179 20.84 -5.32 16.44
N LYS A 180 21.00 -4.76 15.24
CA LYS A 180 19.89 -4.18 14.49
C LYS A 180 18.97 -5.32 14.02
N ARG A 181 17.71 -5.30 14.47
CA ARG A 181 16.73 -6.35 14.14
C ARG A 181 15.97 -6.10 12.85
N GLU A 182 15.86 -4.84 12.43
CA GLU A 182 15.08 -4.40 11.29
C GLU A 182 15.88 -3.31 10.57
N ILE A 183 15.98 -3.44 9.25
CA ILE A 183 16.67 -2.49 8.36
C ILE A 183 15.74 -2.26 7.18
N ASP A 184 15.51 -0.99 6.84
CA ASP A 184 14.65 -0.60 5.74
C ASP A 184 15.49 -0.23 4.52
N PHE A 185 15.04 -0.67 3.34
CA PHE A 185 15.70 -0.38 2.06
C PHE A 185 14.73 0.29 1.10
N LEU A 186 15.19 1.33 0.42
CA LEU A 186 14.47 1.96 -0.70
C LEU A 186 15.33 1.85 -1.96
N PHE A 187 14.84 1.12 -2.96
CA PHE A 187 15.58 0.82 -4.20
C PHE A 187 16.99 0.25 -3.97
N GLY A 188 17.15 -0.59 -2.94
CA GLY A 188 18.42 -1.22 -2.59
C GLY A 188 19.38 -0.36 -1.75
N VAL A 189 18.95 0.82 -1.34
CA VAL A 189 19.72 1.72 -0.47
C VAL A 189 19.13 1.70 0.94
N GLU A 190 19.96 1.49 1.97
CA GLU A 190 19.53 1.59 3.37
C GLU A 190 18.97 2.99 3.65
N VAL A 191 17.81 3.04 4.30
CA VAL A 191 17.13 4.29 4.63
C VAL A 191 16.77 4.34 6.10
N LEU A 192 16.78 5.55 6.64
CA LEU A 192 16.30 5.83 7.98
C LEU A 192 14.79 5.95 7.97
N ARG A 193 14.14 5.10 8.76
CA ARG A 193 12.71 5.17 9.02
C ARG A 193 12.41 6.24 10.06
N GLY A 194 11.46 7.12 9.75
CA GLY A 194 10.94 8.10 10.70
C GLY A 194 10.25 7.42 11.89
N SER A 195 10.43 7.98 13.09
CA SER A 195 9.91 7.42 14.34
C SER A 195 8.39 7.47 14.47
N GLU A 196 7.74 8.41 13.78
CA GLU A 196 6.32 8.67 13.90
C GLU A 196 5.63 8.67 12.53
N MET A 197 4.38 8.22 12.53
CA MET A 197 3.47 8.40 11.40
C MET A 197 3.08 9.87 11.30
N ASP A 198 2.96 10.39 10.08
CA ASP A 198 2.38 11.70 9.86
C ASP A 198 0.85 11.70 10.13
N ASN A 199 0.25 12.89 10.10
CA ASN A 199 -1.19 13.08 10.30
C ASN A 199 -2.05 12.34 9.24
N GLU A 200 -1.45 11.93 8.13
CA GLU A 200 -2.10 11.19 7.05
C GLU A 200 -1.84 9.67 7.15
N GLY A 201 -1.15 9.22 8.20
CA GLY A 201 -0.88 7.82 8.47
C GLY A 201 0.28 7.21 7.68
N PHE A 202 1.16 8.03 7.11
CA PHE A 202 2.33 7.57 6.37
C PHE A 202 3.59 7.59 7.24
N VAL A 203 4.48 6.62 7.00
CA VAL A 203 5.83 6.61 7.57
C VAL A 203 6.80 7.14 6.51
N TRP A 204 7.65 8.07 6.92
CA TRP A 204 8.64 8.69 6.04
C TRP A 204 9.97 7.96 6.10
N PHE A 205 10.57 7.73 4.94
CA PHE A 205 11.93 7.19 4.81
C PHE A 205 12.85 8.27 4.25
N ARG A 206 14.06 8.35 4.79
CA ARG A 206 15.08 9.32 4.36
C ARG A 206 16.39 8.60 4.09
N HIS A 207 17.14 9.06 3.11
CA HIS A 207 18.53 8.61 2.95
C HIS A 207 19.32 9.03 4.20
N GLY A 208 20.12 8.08 4.70
CA GLY A 208 21.09 8.32 5.77
C GLY A 208 22.33 9.06 5.25
#